data_AF-A0A517TGV1-F1
#
_entry.id   AF-A0A517TGV1-F1
#
_cell.length_a   1.000
_cell.length_b   1.000
_cell.length_c   1.000
_cell.angle_alpha   90.00
_cell.angle_beta   90.00
_cell.angle_gamma   90.00
#
_symmetry.space_group_name_H-M   'P 1'
#
loop_
_entity.id
_entity.type
_entity.pdbx_description
1 polymer ?
#
loop_
_entity_poly.entity_id
_entity_poly.type
_entity_poly.pdbx_seq_one_letter_code
_entity_poly.pdbx_strand_id
1 'polypeptide(L)'
;MPLDPLAPLKTDPKHGHFPWWPEEGDDWVHPEDVATARAMLPSPRVWRRDGETSAGLVVMRYGETRIRVRRTLWITVEWEGYDLGDLVEVRPRGMTNEPHTGAIREMHWDAHAGAIRYQLTLADGTPLERWFGADDLKHVEPPVVEAEVRREPPAESGEELGLA
;
A
#
# COMPACT_ATOMS: atom_id res chain seq x y z
N MET A 1 4.56 -39.69 22.16
CA MET A 1 4.90 -38.28 21.92
C MET A 1 4.28 -37.88 20.59
N PRO A 2 3.15 -37.16 20.56
CA PRO A 2 2.70 -36.55 19.32
C PRO A 2 3.74 -35.50 18.92
N LEU A 3 4.14 -35.51 17.64
CA LEU A 3 5.01 -34.49 17.08
C LEU A 3 4.22 -33.18 17.01
N ASP A 4 4.78 -32.10 17.54
CA ASP A 4 4.25 -30.76 17.30
C ASP A 4 4.14 -30.52 15.79
N PRO A 5 3.03 -29.92 15.29
CA PRO A 5 2.96 -29.52 13.90
C PRO A 5 4.14 -28.57 13.60
N LEU A 6 4.89 -28.91 12.56
CA LEU A 6 6.01 -28.11 12.07
C LEU A 6 5.57 -26.64 12.00
N ALA A 7 6.33 -25.76 12.65
CA ALA A 7 6.15 -24.31 12.52
C ALA A 7 6.05 -23.95 11.03
N PRO A 8 5.12 -23.07 10.62
CA PRO A 8 4.91 -22.75 9.22
C PRO A 8 6.23 -22.36 8.57
N LEU A 9 6.56 -23.04 7.46
CA LEU A 9 7.78 -22.83 6.68
C LEU A 9 7.97 -21.34 6.44
N LYS A 10 9.18 -20.87 6.78
CA LYS A 10 9.75 -19.54 6.53
C LYS A 10 9.05 -18.86 5.36
N THR A 11 8.12 -17.95 5.67
CA THR A 11 7.33 -17.24 4.66
C THR A 11 8.28 -16.50 3.74
N ASP A 12 8.14 -16.71 2.42
CA ASP A 12 8.94 -16.01 1.41
C ASP A 12 8.95 -14.51 1.75
N PRO A 13 10.11 -13.82 1.66
CA PRO A 13 10.19 -12.41 1.96
C PRO A 13 9.17 -11.64 1.11
N LYS A 14 8.31 -10.89 1.79
CA LYS A 14 7.16 -10.26 1.15
C LYS A 14 7.50 -8.96 0.46
N HIS A 15 8.60 -8.29 0.81
CA HIS A 15 8.91 -6.94 0.31
C HIS A 15 10.30 -6.85 -0.29
N GLY A 16 10.43 -6.03 -1.33
CA GLY A 16 11.71 -5.85 -2.04
C GLY A 16 11.58 -4.92 -3.24
N HIS A 17 12.71 -4.57 -3.85
CA HIS A 17 12.73 -3.67 -5.01
C HIS A 17 13.59 -4.22 -6.16
N PHE A 18 13.39 -3.66 -7.35
CA PHE A 18 14.11 -4.03 -8.58
C PHE A 18 15.09 -2.93 -8.98
N PRO A 19 16.35 -3.00 -8.52
CA PRO A 19 17.39 -2.04 -8.89
C PRO A 19 17.85 -2.12 -10.36
N TRP A 20 17.64 -3.25 -11.04
CA TRP A 20 18.07 -3.46 -12.43
C TRP A 20 16.99 -4.16 -13.25
N TRP A 21 17.03 -3.93 -14.56
CA TRP A 21 16.29 -4.71 -15.53
C TRP A 21 17.14 -5.94 -15.93
N PRO A 22 16.60 -7.17 -15.94
CA PRO A 22 17.33 -8.36 -16.38
C PRO A 22 17.87 -8.27 -17.81
N GLU A 23 19.04 -8.86 -18.06
CA GLU A 23 19.68 -8.85 -19.39
C GLU A 23 18.87 -9.62 -20.45
N GLU A 24 18.10 -10.64 -20.05
CA GLU A 24 17.23 -11.46 -20.92
C GLU A 24 16.00 -10.71 -21.48
N GLY A 25 15.96 -9.37 -21.36
CA GLY A 25 14.89 -8.56 -21.93
C GLY A 25 13.58 -8.69 -21.16
N ASP A 26 12.47 -8.95 -21.86
CA ASP A 26 11.11 -8.93 -21.29
C ASP A 26 10.60 -10.32 -20.88
N ASP A 27 11.34 -11.39 -21.19
CA ASP A 27 10.90 -12.79 -21.05
C ASP A 27 10.62 -13.22 -19.60
N TRP A 28 11.06 -12.43 -18.65
CA TRP A 28 10.80 -12.62 -17.23
C TRP A 28 9.50 -11.98 -16.74
N VAL A 29 8.85 -11.12 -17.54
CA VAL A 29 7.56 -10.49 -17.23
C VAL A 29 6.47 -11.13 -18.06
N HIS A 30 5.27 -11.29 -17.50
CA HIS A 30 4.13 -11.71 -18.28
C HIS A 30 3.86 -10.72 -19.43
N PRO A 31 3.57 -11.17 -20.67
CA PRO A 31 3.46 -10.28 -21.83
C PRO A 31 2.50 -9.09 -21.66
N GLU A 32 1.36 -9.31 -20.99
CA GLU A 32 0.37 -8.26 -20.70
C GLU A 32 0.87 -7.19 -19.71
N ASP A 33 1.87 -7.52 -18.90
CA ASP A 33 2.36 -6.67 -17.81
C ASP A 33 3.67 -5.96 -18.19
N VAL A 34 4.24 -6.24 -19.38
CA VAL A 34 5.53 -5.70 -19.85
C VAL A 34 5.53 -4.18 -19.87
N ALA A 35 4.49 -3.56 -20.44
CA ALA A 35 4.40 -2.11 -20.52
C ALA A 35 4.39 -1.45 -19.14
N THR A 36 3.62 -2.02 -18.21
CA THR A 36 3.55 -1.57 -16.81
C THR A 36 4.89 -1.75 -16.10
N ALA A 37 5.54 -2.90 -16.27
CA ALA A 37 6.85 -3.16 -15.68
C ALA A 37 7.91 -2.18 -16.20
N ARG A 38 7.94 -1.92 -17.52
CA ARG A 38 8.87 -0.97 -18.16
C ARG A 38 8.67 0.48 -17.69
N ALA A 39 7.45 0.86 -17.35
CA ALA A 39 7.15 2.19 -16.80
C ALA A 39 7.61 2.34 -15.35
N MET A 40 7.67 1.24 -14.60
CA MET A 40 7.88 1.27 -13.14
C MET A 40 9.26 0.79 -12.70
N LEU A 41 9.96 0.01 -13.54
CA LEU A 41 11.23 -0.65 -13.23
C LEU A 41 12.31 -0.28 -14.26
N PRO A 42 13.58 -0.20 -13.84
CA PRO A 42 14.08 -0.32 -12.47
C PRO A 42 13.73 0.89 -11.61
N SER A 43 13.53 0.68 -10.30
CA SER A 43 13.24 1.77 -9.37
C SER A 43 13.51 1.38 -7.91
N PRO A 44 13.63 2.37 -7.00
CA PRO A 44 13.69 2.11 -5.56
C PRO A 44 12.33 1.71 -4.97
N ARG A 45 11.26 1.65 -5.77
CA ARG A 45 9.91 1.31 -5.29
C ARG A 45 9.90 -0.05 -4.62
N VAL A 46 9.38 -0.11 -3.40
CA VAL A 46 9.25 -1.35 -2.64
C VAL A 46 7.95 -2.06 -3.03
N TRP A 47 8.09 -3.18 -3.71
CA TRP A 47 6.99 -4.04 -4.14
C TRP A 47 6.68 -5.08 -3.08
N ARG A 48 5.40 -5.44 -2.96
CA ARG A 48 4.93 -6.57 -2.17
C ARG A 48 4.73 -7.80 -3.05
N ARG A 49 5.15 -8.96 -2.57
CA ARG A 49 4.89 -10.27 -3.16
C ARG A 49 3.63 -10.86 -2.55
N ASP A 50 2.59 -11.03 -3.36
CA ASP A 50 1.28 -11.52 -2.91
C ASP A 50 1.12 -13.04 -3.09
N GLY A 51 2.01 -13.70 -3.83
CA GLY A 51 1.99 -15.14 -4.05
C GLY A 51 2.43 -15.52 -5.46
N GLU A 52 1.90 -16.63 -5.95
CA GLU A 52 2.22 -17.20 -7.26
C GLU A 52 0.93 -17.56 -8.01
N THR A 53 0.91 -17.41 -9.33
CA THR A 53 -0.19 -17.85 -10.19
C THR A 53 -0.11 -19.36 -10.44
N SER A 54 -1.18 -19.94 -10.98
CA SER A 54 -1.19 -21.35 -11.40
C SER A 54 -0.14 -21.69 -12.47
N ALA A 55 0.33 -20.70 -13.22
CA ALA A 55 1.38 -20.85 -14.23
C ALA A 55 2.81 -20.70 -13.68
N GLY A 56 2.98 -20.57 -12.36
CA GLY A 56 4.29 -20.44 -11.71
C GLY A 56 4.89 -19.03 -11.77
N LEU A 57 4.08 -18.00 -12.07
CA LEU A 57 4.54 -16.61 -12.07
C LEU A 57 4.26 -15.97 -10.71
N VAL A 58 5.27 -15.30 -10.15
CA VAL A 58 5.16 -14.53 -8.91
C VAL A 58 4.32 -13.27 -9.17
N VAL A 59 3.37 -13.01 -8.28
CA VAL A 59 2.52 -11.81 -8.32
C VAL A 59 3.14 -10.73 -7.44
N MET A 60 3.48 -9.61 -8.07
CA MET A 60 4.02 -8.42 -7.43
C MET A 60 2.97 -7.31 -7.43
N ARG A 61 2.84 -6.60 -6.32
CA ARG A 61 1.90 -5.49 -6.13
C ARG A 61 2.63 -4.23 -5.66
N TYR A 62 2.22 -3.10 -6.22
CA TYR A 62 2.56 -1.75 -5.78
C TYR A 62 1.28 -0.93 -5.75
N GLY A 63 0.64 -0.86 -4.59
CA GLY A 63 -0.69 -0.24 -4.42
C GLY A 63 -1.73 -1.00 -5.23
N GLU A 64 -2.38 -0.31 -6.16
CA GLU A 64 -3.32 -0.92 -7.11
C GLU A 64 -2.64 -1.60 -8.31
N THR A 65 -1.37 -1.23 -8.58
CA THR A 65 -0.63 -1.79 -9.71
C THR A 65 -0.19 -3.22 -9.40
N ARG A 66 -0.37 -4.11 -10.37
CA ARG A 66 0.04 -5.51 -10.29
C ARG A 66 0.82 -5.90 -11.54
N ILE A 67 1.91 -6.65 -11.35
CA ILE A 67 2.63 -7.32 -12.42
C ILE A 67 2.90 -8.78 -12.06
N ARG A 68 2.96 -9.65 -13.07
CA ARG A 68 3.31 -11.07 -12.94
C ARG A 68 4.70 -11.27 -13.53
N VAL A 69 5.59 -11.88 -12.75
CA VAL A 69 6.99 -12.05 -13.12
C VAL A 69 7.47 -13.47 -12.81
N ARG A 70 8.44 -13.96 -13.56
CA ARG A 70 9.19 -15.17 -13.17
C ARG A 70 9.99 -14.88 -11.90
N ARG A 71 10.44 -15.92 -11.21
CA ARG A 71 11.35 -15.75 -10.07
C ARG A 71 12.67 -15.17 -10.59
N THR A 72 12.92 -13.89 -10.31
CA THR A 72 14.15 -13.18 -10.68
C THR A 72 14.87 -12.66 -9.44
N LEU A 73 16.11 -12.21 -9.63
CA LEU A 73 16.85 -11.51 -8.58
C LEU A 73 16.23 -10.14 -8.35
N TRP A 74 15.74 -9.94 -7.13
CA TRP A 74 15.32 -8.67 -6.56
C TRP A 74 16.01 -8.51 -5.21
N ILE A 75 16.11 -7.28 -4.71
CA ILE A 75 16.67 -7.05 -3.37
C ILE A 75 15.52 -7.07 -2.39
N THR A 76 15.51 -8.09 -1.52
CA THR A 76 14.59 -8.17 -0.39
C THR A 76 14.90 -7.08 0.62
N VAL A 77 13.85 -6.45 1.14
CA VAL A 77 13.93 -5.46 2.22
C VAL A 77 13.08 -5.91 3.41
N GLU A 78 13.46 -5.48 4.60
CA GLU A 78 12.69 -5.74 5.80
C GLU A 78 11.43 -4.87 5.82
N TRP A 79 10.29 -5.45 6.20
CA TRP A 79 9.03 -4.71 6.27
C TRP A 79 8.94 -3.93 7.58
N GLU A 80 8.72 -2.62 7.49
CA GLU A 80 8.70 -1.72 8.65
C GLU A 80 7.28 -1.49 9.23
N GLY A 81 6.28 -2.27 8.78
CA GLY A 81 4.92 -2.21 9.34
C GLY A 81 3.94 -1.29 8.59
N TYR A 82 4.32 -0.76 7.43
CA TYR A 82 3.51 0.14 6.62
C TYR A 82 3.45 -0.31 5.16
N ASP A 83 2.29 -0.17 4.53
CA ASP A 83 2.01 -0.46 3.13
C ASP A 83 1.37 0.77 2.43
N LEU A 84 1.36 0.75 1.09
CA LEU A 84 0.69 1.77 0.28
C LEU A 84 -0.81 1.81 0.58
N GLY A 85 -1.35 3.01 0.76
CA GLY A 85 -2.73 3.28 1.10
C GLY A 85 -3.02 3.36 2.60
N ASP A 86 -2.08 2.97 3.46
CA ASP A 86 -2.25 3.07 4.91
C ASP A 86 -2.42 4.52 5.34
N LEU A 87 -3.41 4.78 6.19
CA LEU A 87 -3.65 6.10 6.76
C LEU A 87 -2.75 6.28 7.98
N VAL A 88 -1.90 7.31 7.93
CA VAL A 88 -0.90 7.59 8.96
C VAL A 88 -0.93 9.05 9.39
N GLU A 89 -0.54 9.27 10.63
CA GLU A 89 -0.22 10.59 11.17
C GLU A 89 1.29 10.74 11.29
N VAL A 90 1.80 11.88 10.81
CA VAL A 90 3.19 12.29 10.99
C VAL A 90 3.36 12.85 12.39
N ARG A 91 4.25 12.23 13.18
CA ARG A 91 4.57 12.67 14.53
C ARG A 91 5.45 13.93 14.51
N PRO A 92 5.15 14.92 15.37
CA PRO A 92 6.03 16.06 15.55
C PRO A 92 7.35 15.63 16.20
N ARG A 93 8.47 15.76 15.48
CA ARG A 93 9.83 15.67 16.05
C ARG A 93 10.37 17.07 16.33
N GLY A 94 10.32 17.53 17.58
CA GLY A 94 11.03 18.73 18.06
C GLY A 94 11.06 19.91 17.08
N MET A 95 9.89 20.47 16.75
CA MET A 95 9.67 21.56 15.77
C MET A 95 10.00 21.26 14.28
N THR A 96 10.41 20.05 13.92
CA THR A 96 10.85 19.71 12.54
C THR A 96 9.71 19.12 11.69
N ASN A 97 8.70 18.53 12.32
CA ASN A 97 7.53 17.99 11.63
C ASN A 97 6.29 18.69 12.17
N GLU A 98 5.54 19.33 11.28
CA GLU A 98 4.17 19.72 11.57
C GLU A 98 3.28 18.46 11.51
N PRO A 99 2.36 18.29 12.47
CA PRO A 99 1.48 17.13 12.50
C PRO A 99 0.51 17.18 11.30
N HIS A 100 0.53 16.12 10.51
CA HIS A 100 -0.31 15.96 9.33
C HIS A 100 -0.84 14.53 9.28
N THR A 101 -2.06 14.35 8.81
CA THR A 101 -2.64 13.04 8.52
C THR A 101 -2.75 12.86 7.01
N GLY A 102 -2.36 11.70 6.51
CA GLY A 102 -2.40 11.39 5.09
C GLY A 102 -2.27 9.89 4.82
N ALA A 103 -2.53 9.49 3.58
CA ALA A 103 -2.34 8.12 3.14
C ALA A 103 -0.94 7.95 2.53
N ILE A 104 -0.31 6.80 2.76
CA ILE A 104 0.96 6.46 2.12
C ILE A 104 0.75 6.28 0.61
N ARG A 105 1.42 7.10 -0.19
CA ARG A 105 1.32 7.09 -1.65
C ARG A 105 2.51 6.44 -2.34
N GLU A 106 3.72 6.57 -1.78
CA GLU A 106 4.93 5.95 -2.31
C GLU A 106 5.76 5.31 -1.18
N MET A 107 6.44 4.22 -1.52
CA MET A 107 7.36 3.50 -0.64
C MET A 107 8.67 3.24 -1.39
N HIS A 108 9.75 3.91 -1.01
CA HIS A 108 11.05 3.79 -1.67
C HIS A 108 12.10 3.24 -0.71
N TRP A 109 12.91 2.30 -1.19
CA TRP A 109 14.11 1.85 -0.49
C TRP A 109 15.21 2.90 -0.60
N ASP A 110 15.69 3.38 0.55
CA ASP A 110 16.85 4.24 0.66
C ASP A 110 18.07 3.39 1.03
N ALA A 111 18.88 3.05 0.04
CA ALA A 111 20.05 2.19 0.22
C ALA A 111 21.12 2.81 1.14
N HIS A 112 21.16 4.14 1.28
CA HIS A 112 22.13 4.80 2.17
C HIS A 112 21.69 4.70 3.64
N ALA A 113 20.40 4.92 3.90
CA ALA A 113 19.84 4.79 5.24
C ALA A 113 19.57 3.33 5.65
N GLY A 114 19.46 2.41 4.67
CA GLY A 114 19.08 1.02 4.91
C GLY A 114 17.65 0.89 5.43
N ALA A 115 16.74 1.76 4.96
CA ALA A 115 15.37 1.87 5.46
C ALA A 115 14.39 2.23 4.34
N ILE A 116 13.10 2.01 4.59
CA ILE A 116 12.02 2.44 3.69
C ILE A 116 11.67 3.90 3.98
N ARG A 117 11.50 4.68 2.90
CA ARG A 117 11.03 6.05 2.92
C ARG A 117 9.62 6.12 2.36
N TYR A 118 8.79 6.90 3.02
CA TYR A 118 7.37 7.02 2.72
C TYR A 118 7.04 8.43 2.25
N GLN A 119 6.33 8.53 1.12
CA GLN A 119 5.70 9.78 0.68
C GLN A 119 4.20 9.70 0.96
N LEU A 120 3.62 10.78 1.49
CA LEU A 120 2.21 10.83 1.84
C LEU A 120 1.42 11.70 0.87
N THR A 121 0.12 11.44 0.81
CA THR A 121 -0.88 12.34 0.22
C THR A 121 -1.86 12.73 1.31
N LEU A 122 -2.16 14.03 1.43
CA LEU A 122 -3.16 14.55 2.35
C LEU A 122 -4.58 14.13 1.93
N ALA A 123 -5.56 14.33 2.81
CA ALA A 123 -6.96 13.97 2.56
C ALA A 123 -7.58 14.67 1.33
N ASP A 124 -7.07 15.84 0.95
CA ASP A 124 -7.49 16.60 -0.23
C ASP A 124 -6.81 16.13 -1.53
N GLY A 125 -5.97 15.10 -1.47
CA GLY A 125 -5.22 14.59 -2.61
C GLY A 125 -3.88 15.31 -2.86
N THR A 126 -3.52 16.30 -2.04
CA THR A 126 -2.25 17.03 -2.18
C THR A 126 -1.08 16.15 -1.75
N PRO A 127 -0.10 15.87 -2.63
CA PRO A 127 1.08 15.11 -2.27
C PRO A 127 2.03 15.95 -1.41
N LEU A 128 2.54 15.36 -0.33
CA LEU A 128 3.65 15.96 0.42
C LEU A 128 4.96 15.65 -0.29
N GLU A 129 5.73 16.69 -0.64
CA GLU A 129 7.03 16.51 -1.31
C GLU A 129 8.08 15.84 -0.41
N ARG A 130 7.89 15.92 0.91
CA ARG A 130 8.80 15.35 1.90
C ARG A 130 8.63 13.84 2.03
N TRP A 131 9.76 13.18 2.28
CA TRP A 131 9.85 11.77 2.62
C TRP A 131 10.00 11.59 4.13
N PHE A 132 9.29 10.61 4.67
CA PHE A 132 9.25 10.27 6.09
C PHE A 132 9.85 8.87 6.32
N GLY A 133 10.46 8.63 7.48
CA GLY A 133 10.82 7.28 7.93
C GLY A 133 9.71 6.66 8.77
N ALA A 134 9.76 5.34 8.99
CA ALA A 134 8.80 4.63 9.84
C ALA A 134 8.64 5.24 11.25
N ASP A 135 9.74 5.72 11.86
CA ASP A 135 9.72 6.35 13.18
C ASP A 135 8.97 7.69 13.23
N ASP A 136 8.78 8.33 12.08
CA ASP A 136 8.02 9.59 11.96
C ASP A 136 6.52 9.33 11.82
N LEU A 137 6.10 8.08 11.62
CA LEU A 137 4.72 7.72 11.30
C LEU A 137 4.02 7.00 12.45
N LYS A 138 2.69 7.05 12.41
CA LYS A 138 1.81 6.26 13.27
C LYS A 138 0.56 5.93 12.50
N HIS A 139 0.17 4.65 12.47
CA HIS A 139 -1.15 4.25 11.98
C HIS A 139 -2.26 5.01 12.70
N VAL A 140 -3.21 5.52 11.93
CA VAL A 140 -4.46 6.08 12.46
C VAL A 140 -5.62 5.25 11.99
N GLU A 141 -6.62 5.09 12.85
CA GLU A 141 -7.89 4.55 12.41
C GLU A 141 -8.55 5.56 11.45
N PRO A 142 -9.15 5.11 10.34
CA PRO A 142 -9.91 6.01 9.49
C PRO A 142 -11.02 6.64 10.34
N PRO A 143 -11.26 7.96 10.24
CA PRO A 143 -12.42 8.55 10.88
C PRO A 143 -13.67 7.84 10.33
N VAL A 144 -14.49 7.28 11.22
CA VAL A 144 -15.79 6.74 10.87
C VAL A 144 -16.59 7.90 10.30
N VAL A 145 -16.73 7.95 8.97
CA VAL A 145 -17.64 8.88 8.32
C VAL A 145 -19.03 8.38 8.67
N GLU A 146 -19.62 8.92 9.74
CA GLU A 146 -21.04 8.74 10.01
C GLU A 146 -21.78 9.29 8.79
N ALA A 147 -22.24 8.38 7.93
CA ALA A 147 -23.07 8.74 6.79
C ALA A 147 -24.22 9.59 7.31
N GLU A 148 -24.30 10.85 6.86
CA GLU A 148 -25.42 11.73 7.12
C GLU A 148 -26.70 10.96 6.75
N VAL A 149 -27.40 10.47 7.77
CA VAL A 149 -28.73 9.87 7.62
C VAL A 149 -29.63 11.01 7.18
N ARG A 150 -29.80 11.13 5.87
CA ARG A 150 -30.84 11.95 5.24
C ARG A 150 -32.17 11.48 5.81
N ARG A 151 -32.65 12.16 6.85
CA ARG A 151 -34.03 11.99 7.32
C ARG A 151 -34.92 12.58 6.25
N GLU A 152 -35.55 11.71 5.48
CA GLU A 152 -36.66 12.08 4.62
C GLU A 152 -37.76 12.68 5.51
N PRO A 153 -38.28 13.90 5.21
CA PRO A 153 -39.35 14.47 5.99
C PRO A 153 -40.58 13.57 5.88
N PRO A 154 -41.34 13.37 6.96
CA PRO A 154 -42.56 12.57 6.90
C PRO A 154 -43.53 13.24 5.92
N ALA A 155 -44.02 12.46 4.95
CA ALA A 155 -45.09 12.89 4.07
C ALA A 155 -46.30 13.27 4.93
N GLU A 156 -46.78 14.51 4.79
CA GLU A 156 -48.08 14.92 5.32
C GLU A 156 -49.16 14.15 4.55
N SER A 157 -49.51 12.97 5.06
CA SER A 157 -50.72 12.26 4.67
C SER A 157 -51.91 13.00 5.28
N GLY A 158 -52.56 13.83 4.48
CA GLY A 158 -53.88 14.34 4.79
C GLY A 158 -54.83 13.17 4.98
N GLU A 159 -55.39 13.04 6.17
CA GLU A 159 -56.55 12.18 6.42
C GLU A 159 -57.63 13.03 7.09
N GLU A 160 -58.75 13.12 6.39
CA GLU A 160 -59.98 13.79 6.80
C GLU A 160 -60.46 13.26 8.15
N LEU A 161 -60.72 14.18 9.08
CA LEU A 161 -61.65 13.94 10.18
C LEU A 161 -62.79 14.94 10.04
N GLY A 162 -63.88 14.48 9.43
CA GLY A 162 -65.10 15.24 9.25
C GLY A 162 -65.88 15.47 10.54
N LEU A 163 -66.87 16.35 10.50
CA LEU A 163 -68.12 16.20 11.25
C LEU A 163 -69.12 17.29 10.85
N ALA A 164 -70.30 16.82 10.41
CA ALA A 164 -71.67 17.35 10.62
C ALA A 164 -72.49 17.48 9.33
#